data_AF-A0A7S3KBC3-F1
#
_entry.id   AF-A0A7S3KBC3-F1
#
_cell.length_a   1.000
_cell.length_b   1.000
_cell.length_c   1.000
_cell.angle_alpha   90.00
_cell.angle_beta   90.00
_cell.angle_gamma   90.00
#
_symmetry.space_group_name_H-M   'P 1'
#
loop_
_entity.id
_entity.type
_entity.pdbx_description
1 polymer ?
#
loop_
_entity_poly.entity_id
_entity_poly.type
_entity_poly.pdbx_seq_one_letter_code
_entity_poly.pdbx_strand_id
1 'polypeptide(L)'
;IGVVGAGQMGTGIAIVGAKVAGLEVKCVDLNESALENSNKFVKNWLEKEEGKGRLTADEKYDVLNKMSFSTRLEELDQTDFVVEAIIENFDIKKSIFEKLDKIVPEDAILASNTSSLSITKLASTVPDRADKFI
;
A
#
# COMPACT_ATOMS: atom_id res chain seq x y z
N ILE A 1 5.50 -0.89 -5.81
CA ILE A 1 5.03 -0.11 -4.64
C ILE A 1 4.32 -1.04 -3.66
N GLY A 2 4.57 -0.86 -2.37
CA GLY A 2 3.92 -1.59 -1.29
C GLY A 2 2.86 -0.71 -0.64
N VAL A 3 1.71 -1.29 -0.30
CA VAL A 3 0.66 -0.59 0.44
C VAL A 3 0.35 -1.42 1.68
N VAL A 4 0.61 -0.86 2.86
CA VAL A 4 0.34 -1.53 4.14
C VAL A 4 -0.99 -1.03 4.69
N GLY A 5 -1.99 -1.91 4.69
CA GLY A 5 -3.39 -1.63 5.01
C GLY A 5 -4.29 -1.82 3.80
N ALA A 6 -5.29 -2.69 3.93
CA ALA A 6 -6.30 -3.00 2.91
C ALA A 6 -7.66 -2.34 3.21
N GLY A 7 -7.65 -1.28 4.02
CA GLY A 7 -8.81 -0.42 4.26
C GLY A 7 -9.13 0.47 3.06
N GLN A 8 -10.06 1.41 3.23
CA GLN A 8 -10.50 2.30 2.14
C GLN A 8 -9.35 3.10 1.52
N MET A 9 -8.52 3.73 2.35
CA MET A 9 -7.39 4.55 1.87
C MET A 9 -6.34 3.69 1.16
N GLY A 10 -5.92 2.58 1.77
CA GLY A 10 -4.95 1.67 1.16
C GLY A 10 -5.44 1.08 -0.16
N THR A 11 -6.71 0.66 -0.23
CA THR A 11 -7.33 0.19 -1.48
C THR A 11 -7.29 1.27 -2.56
N GLY A 12 -7.62 2.52 -2.20
CA GLY A 12 -7.60 3.65 -3.13
C GLY A 12 -6.19 3.95 -3.64
N ILE A 13 -5.19 4.00 -2.75
CA ILE A 13 -3.78 4.18 -3.11
C ILE A 13 -3.34 3.07 -4.06
N ALA A 14 -3.71 1.82 -3.76
CA ALA A 14 -3.36 0.67 -4.60
C ALA A 14 -3.97 0.76 -6.00
N ILE A 15 -5.24 1.16 -6.11
CA ILE A 15 -5.89 1.42 -7.40
C ILE A 15 -5.15 2.51 -8.18
N VAL A 16 -4.79 3.62 -7.54
CA VAL A 16 -4.07 4.72 -8.20
C VAL A 16 -2.69 4.27 -8.66
N GLY A 17 -1.96 3.52 -7.82
CA GLY A 17 -0.65 2.96 -8.16
C GLY A 17 -0.71 2.05 -9.38
N ALA A 18 -1.67 1.13 -9.42
CA ALA A 18 -1.81 0.18 -10.52
C ALA A 18 -2.38 0.83 -11.80
N LYS A 19 -3.44 1.62 -11.68
CA LYS A 19 -4.16 2.19 -12.83
C LYS A 19 -3.53 3.46 -13.39
N VAL A 20 -3.18 4.41 -12.54
CA VAL A 20 -2.74 5.75 -12.98
C VAL A 20 -1.23 5.77 -13.15
N ALA A 21 -0.50 5.24 -12.18
CA ALA A 21 0.97 5.18 -12.26
C ALA A 21 1.48 3.96 -13.05
N GLY A 22 0.63 2.95 -13.29
CA GLY A 22 1.00 1.77 -14.07
C GLY A 22 2.00 0.84 -13.37
N LEU A 23 2.13 0.95 -12.04
CA LEU A 23 3.13 0.24 -11.24
C LEU A 23 2.60 -1.11 -10.73
N GLU A 24 3.51 -2.05 -10.48
CA GLU A 24 3.19 -3.23 -9.67
C GLU A 24 2.94 -2.83 -8.22
N VAL A 25 1.82 -3.28 -7.67
CA VAL A 25 1.34 -2.96 -6.33
C VAL A 25 1.20 -4.22 -5.51
N LYS A 26 1.84 -4.24 -4.34
CA LYS A 26 1.65 -5.28 -3.34
C LYS A 26 0.92 -4.72 -2.12
N CYS A 27 -0.32 -5.14 -1.94
CA CYS A 27 -1.16 -4.79 -0.80
C CYS A 27 -0.94 -5.80 0.33
N VAL A 28 -0.57 -5.31 1.51
CA VAL A 28 -0.36 -6.14 2.70
C VAL A 28 -1.27 -5.72 3.83
N ASP A 29 -1.96 -6.67 4.44
CA ASP A 29 -2.77 -6.46 5.65
C ASP A 29 -2.77 -7.74 6.49
N LEU A 30 -2.73 -7.62 7.82
CA LEU A 30 -2.77 -8.79 8.70
C LEU A 30 -4.13 -9.49 8.68
N ASN A 31 -5.19 -8.78 8.27
CA ASN A 31 -6.54 -9.31 8.20
C ASN A 31 -6.87 -9.79 6.78
N GLU A 32 -6.94 -11.10 6.61
CA GLU A 32 -7.30 -11.74 5.34
C GLU A 32 -8.66 -11.27 4.80
N SER A 33 -9.64 -11.07 5.68
CA SER A 33 -10.96 -10.56 5.26
C SER A 33 -10.89 -9.14 4.71
N ALA A 34 -9.97 -8.30 5.21
CA ALA A 34 -9.77 -6.96 4.67
C ALA A 34 -9.17 -7.02 3.25
N LEU A 35 -8.20 -7.91 3.01
CA LEU A 35 -7.62 -8.15 1.69
C LEU A 35 -8.66 -8.65 0.70
N GLU A 36 -9.48 -9.62 1.09
CA GLU A 36 -10.57 -10.12 0.24
C GLU A 36 -11.57 -9.03 -0.12
N ASN A 37 -11.97 -8.22 0.86
CA ASN A 37 -12.90 -7.12 0.66
C ASN A 37 -12.30 -6.06 -0.27
N SER A 38 -11.02 -5.71 -0.09
CA SER A 38 -10.28 -4.83 -0.99
C SER A 38 -10.24 -5.39 -2.41
N ASN A 39 -9.87 -6.66 -2.60
CA ASN A 39 -9.81 -7.28 -3.92
C ASN A 39 -11.19 -7.32 -4.61
N LYS A 40 -12.25 -7.68 -3.88
CA LYS A 40 -13.63 -7.64 -4.37
C LYS A 40 -14.03 -6.21 -4.76
N PHE A 41 -13.69 -5.22 -3.94
CA PHE A 41 -13.97 -3.81 -4.23
C PHE A 41 -13.27 -3.35 -5.51
N VAL A 42 -11.98 -3.65 -5.67
CA VAL A 42 -11.18 -3.29 -6.87
C VAL A 42 -11.83 -3.87 -8.13
N LYS A 43 -12.17 -5.17 -8.12
CA LYS A 43 -12.82 -5.84 -9.26
C LYS A 43 -14.14 -5.18 -9.64
N ASN A 44 -15.02 -4.97 -8.66
CA ASN A 44 -16.31 -4.31 -8.87
C ASN A 44 -16.16 -2.86 -9.35
N TRP A 45 -15.15 -2.15 -8.85
CA TRP A 45 -14.88 -0.78 -9.27
C TRP A 45 -14.40 -0.74 -10.73
N LEU A 46 -13.48 -1.62 -11.12
CA LEU A 46 -13.00 -1.71 -12.50
C LEU A 46 -14.12 -2.09 -13.48
N GLU A 47 -14.98 -3.04 -13.12
CA GLU A 47 -16.16 -3.39 -13.91
C GLU A 47 -17.10 -2.20 -14.14
N LYS A 48 -17.32 -1.38 -13.10
CA LYS A 48 -18.13 -0.17 -13.22
C LYS A 48 -17.48 0.88 -14.10
N GLU A 49 -16.17 1.04 -14.04
CA GLU A 49 -15.47 2.02 -14.88
C GLU A 49 -15.39 1.57 -16.34
N GLU A 50 -15.25 0.26 -16.59
CA GLU A 50 -15.37 -0.36 -17.91
C GLU A 50 -16.77 -0.14 -18.49
N GLY A 51 -17.83 -0.43 -17.72
CA GLY A 51 -19.22 -0.23 -18.13
C GLY A 51 -19.59 1.24 -18.40
N LYS A 52 -18.81 2.20 -17.86
CA LYS A 52 -18.93 3.64 -18.17
C LYS A 52 -18.07 4.09 -19.35
N GLY A 53 -17.33 3.17 -19.98
CA GLY A 53 -16.40 3.48 -21.07
C GLY A 53 -15.18 4.30 -20.64
N ARG A 54 -14.83 4.30 -19.34
CA ARG A 54 -13.68 5.05 -18.81
C ARG A 54 -12.38 4.26 -18.86
N LEU A 55 -12.46 2.98 -19.15
CA LEU A 55 -11.33 2.08 -19.41
C LEU A 55 -11.80 0.92 -20.30
N THR A 56 -10.86 0.32 -20.99
CA THR A 56 -11.04 -0.86 -21.84
C THR A 56 -10.91 -2.17 -21.03
N ALA A 57 -11.39 -3.28 -21.61
CA ALA A 57 -11.23 -4.60 -21.00
C ALA A 57 -9.74 -4.97 -20.79
N ASP A 58 -8.87 -4.57 -21.72
CA ASP A 58 -7.43 -4.82 -21.62
C ASP A 58 -6.79 -4.00 -20.49
N GLU A 59 -7.16 -2.72 -20.36
CA GLU A 59 -6.69 -1.88 -19.25
C GLU A 59 -7.17 -2.41 -17.89
N LYS A 60 -8.41 -2.92 -17.81
CA LYS A 60 -8.91 -3.60 -16.59
C LYS A 60 -8.05 -4.80 -16.25
N TYR A 61 -7.75 -5.64 -17.24
CA TYR A 61 -6.94 -6.85 -17.04
C TYR A 61 -5.52 -6.51 -16.61
N ASP A 62 -4.91 -5.50 -17.23
CA ASP A 62 -3.59 -4.99 -16.86
C ASP A 62 -3.53 -4.50 -15.40
N VAL A 63 -4.52 -3.70 -14.97
CA VAL A 63 -4.60 -3.23 -13.58
C VAL A 63 -4.72 -4.40 -12.60
N LEU A 64 -5.55 -5.40 -12.91
CA LEU A 64 -5.71 -6.56 -12.04
C LEU A 64 -4.41 -7.38 -11.93
N ASN A 65 -3.66 -7.53 -13.01
CA ASN A 65 -2.40 -8.28 -13.01
C ASN A 65 -1.28 -7.56 -12.24
N LYS A 66 -1.33 -6.23 -12.18
CA LYS A 66 -0.37 -5.43 -11.42
C LYS A 66 -0.61 -5.49 -9.91
N MET A 67 -1.75 -5.98 -9.44
CA MET A 67 -2.10 -5.97 -8.02
C MET A 67 -1.97 -7.36 -7.39
N SER A 68 -1.23 -7.43 -6.29
CA SER A 68 -1.12 -8.63 -5.46
C SER A 68 -1.52 -8.32 -4.01
N PHE A 69 -2.02 -9.34 -3.31
CA PHE A 69 -2.51 -9.24 -1.94
C PHE A 69 -1.81 -10.30 -1.07
N SER A 70 -1.36 -9.92 0.11
CA SER A 70 -0.66 -10.82 1.03
C SER A 70 -0.90 -10.45 2.49
N THR A 71 -0.85 -11.42 3.38
CA THR A 71 -0.85 -11.18 4.84
C THR A 71 0.55 -11.00 5.42
N ARG A 72 1.58 -11.14 4.58
CA ARG A 72 2.99 -11.19 4.98
C ARG A 72 3.71 -9.91 4.58
N LEU A 73 4.26 -9.20 5.56
CA LEU A 73 5.05 -7.99 5.32
C LEU A 73 6.37 -8.29 4.61
N GLU A 74 6.91 -9.50 4.79
CA GLU A 74 8.16 -9.96 4.20
C GLU A 74 8.12 -9.97 2.67
N GLU A 75 6.92 -9.97 2.09
CA GLU A 75 6.73 -9.88 0.65
C GLU A 75 7.08 -8.48 0.08
N LEU A 76 7.35 -7.49 0.93
CA LEU A 76 7.79 -6.16 0.54
C LEU A 76 9.32 -6.01 0.46
N ASP A 77 10.06 -7.12 0.58
CA ASP A 77 11.53 -7.16 0.59
C ASP A 77 12.22 -6.58 -0.66
N GLN A 78 11.53 -6.57 -1.81
CA GLN A 78 11.99 -5.98 -3.07
C GLN A 78 11.25 -4.69 -3.43
N THR A 79 10.65 -3.99 -2.45
CA THR A 79 9.80 -2.82 -2.70
C THR A 79 10.52 -1.51 -2.38
N ASP A 80 10.70 -0.66 -3.40
CA ASP A 80 11.41 0.63 -3.27
C ASP A 80 10.57 1.77 -2.67
N PHE A 81 9.25 1.62 -2.61
CA PHE A 81 8.34 2.66 -2.09
C PHE A 81 7.17 1.99 -1.39
N VAL A 82 7.02 2.25 -0.08
CA VAL A 82 5.95 1.69 0.75
C VAL A 82 5.09 2.81 1.32
N VAL A 83 3.78 2.69 1.18
CA VAL A 83 2.79 3.60 1.79
C VAL A 83 2.02 2.88 2.87
N GLU A 84 2.12 3.36 4.09
CA GLU A 84 1.41 2.87 5.26
C GLU A 84 0.06 3.61 5.39
N ALA A 85 -1.04 2.85 5.42
CA ALA A 85 -2.42 3.32 5.49
C ALA A 85 -3.28 2.46 6.45
N ILE A 86 -2.73 2.15 7.63
CA ILE A 86 -3.38 1.42 8.71
C ILE A 86 -4.07 2.37 9.69
N ILE A 87 -4.69 1.80 10.72
CA ILE A 87 -5.35 2.54 11.80
C ILE A 87 -4.44 3.60 12.44
N GLU A 88 -5.07 4.71 12.86
CA GLU A 88 -4.39 5.90 13.34
C GLU A 88 -3.94 5.74 14.81
N ASN A 89 -2.96 4.86 15.02
CA ASN A 89 -2.38 4.57 16.32
C ASN A 89 -0.85 4.57 16.21
N PHE A 90 -0.21 5.38 17.06
CA PHE A 90 1.24 5.57 17.03
C PHE A 90 2.03 4.28 17.28
N ASP A 91 1.68 3.51 18.31
CA ASP A 91 2.44 2.31 18.69
C ASP A 91 2.34 1.22 17.62
N ILE A 92 1.17 1.12 16.97
CA ILE A 92 0.95 0.17 15.87
C ILE A 92 1.76 0.58 14.64
N LYS A 93 1.69 1.85 14.22
CA LYS A 93 2.48 2.36 13.08
C LYS A 93 3.98 2.25 13.35
N LYS A 94 4.43 2.62 14.55
CA LYS A 94 5.81 2.43 14.99
C LYS A 94 6.26 0.97 14.80
N SER A 95 5.49 0.02 15.32
CA SER A 95 5.83 -1.41 15.20
C SER A 95 5.90 -1.87 13.75
N ILE A 96 5.04 -1.33 12.88
CA ILE A 96 5.08 -1.62 11.44
C ILE A 96 6.33 -1.01 10.78
N PHE A 97 6.65 0.25 11.04
CA PHE A 97 7.83 0.89 10.46
C PHE A 97 9.14 0.25 10.92
N GLU A 98 9.28 -0.12 12.20
CA GLU A 98 10.44 -0.85 12.71
C GLU A 98 10.63 -2.24 12.06
N LYS A 99 9.54 -2.86 11.60
CA LYS A 99 9.60 -4.11 10.82
C LYS A 99 9.95 -3.85 9.37
N LEU A 100 9.28 -2.88 8.75
CA LEU A 100 9.52 -2.50 7.36
C LEU A 100 10.97 -2.11 7.14
N ASP A 101 11.56 -1.33 8.04
CA ASP A 101 12.95 -0.89 7.98
C ASP A 101 13.97 -2.04 7.84
N LYS A 102 13.63 -3.22 8.37
CA LYS A 102 14.45 -4.44 8.29
C LYS A 102 14.13 -5.32 7.07
N ILE A 103 12.96 -5.12 6.46
CA ILE A 103 12.45 -5.95 5.37
C ILE A 103 12.81 -5.30 4.03
N VAL A 104 12.52 -4.01 3.87
CA VAL A 104 12.64 -3.32 2.59
C VAL A 104 14.11 -2.98 2.28
N PRO A 105 14.46 -2.76 1.00
CA PRO A 105 15.81 -2.34 0.63
C PRO A 105 16.26 -1.07 1.37
N GLU A 106 17.57 -0.90 1.57
CA GLU A 106 18.15 0.26 2.27
C GLU A 106 17.74 1.61 1.65
N ASP A 107 17.54 1.65 0.33
CA ASP A 107 17.15 2.86 -0.40
C ASP A 107 15.64 3.05 -0.55
N ALA A 108 14.82 2.13 -0.03
CA ALA A 108 13.38 2.25 -0.11
C ALA A 108 12.84 3.43 0.72
N ILE A 109 11.82 4.09 0.18
CA ILE A 109 11.10 5.16 0.87
C ILE A 109 9.95 4.56 1.67
N LEU A 110 9.83 4.98 2.93
CA LEU A 110 8.70 4.66 3.80
C LEU A 110 7.82 5.90 3.96
N ALA A 111 6.57 5.80 3.54
CA ALA A 111 5.60 6.89 3.60
C ALA A 111 4.45 6.56 4.55
N SER A 112 3.95 7.53 5.31
CA SER A 112 2.71 7.38 6.09
C SER A 112 1.58 8.23 5.53
N ASN A 113 0.42 7.62 5.29
CA ASN A 113 -0.84 8.32 5.00
C ASN A 113 -1.52 8.87 6.29
N THR A 114 -0.77 9.02 7.39
CA THR A 114 -1.32 9.59 8.63
C THR A 114 -1.82 11.02 8.40
N SER A 115 -2.91 11.36 9.10
CA SER A 115 -3.53 12.69 9.06
C SER A 115 -3.28 13.49 10.35
N SER A 116 -2.89 12.81 11.42
CA SER A 116 -2.88 13.37 12.78
C SER A 116 -1.58 13.12 13.55
N LEU A 117 -0.77 12.14 13.14
CA LEU A 117 0.49 11.86 13.80
C LEU A 117 1.62 12.66 13.15
N SER A 118 2.58 13.09 13.98
CA SER A 118 3.77 13.78 13.50
C SER A 118 4.62 12.81 12.68
N ILE A 119 4.84 13.15 11.40
CA ILE A 119 5.78 12.46 10.52
C ILE A 119 7.18 12.41 11.15
N THR A 120 7.66 13.52 11.72
CA THR A 120 8.96 13.56 12.44
C THR A 120 9.04 12.54 13.58
N LYS A 121 7.94 12.36 14.32
CA LYS A 121 7.89 11.40 15.42
C LYS A 121 7.90 9.96 14.91
N LEU A 122 7.23 9.67 13.78
CA LEU A 122 7.28 8.34 13.15
C LEU A 122 8.66 8.07 12.55
N ALA A 123 9.24 9.02 11.81
CA ALA A 123 10.59 8.92 11.25
C ALA A 123 11.66 8.64 12.32
N SER A 124 11.52 9.20 13.53
CA SER A 124 12.45 8.91 14.64
C SER A 124 12.47 7.46 15.11
N THR A 125 11.50 6.62 14.71
CA THR A 125 11.52 5.18 15.02
C THR A 125 12.40 4.38 14.06
N VAL A 126 12.84 4.99 12.97
CA VAL A 126 13.70 4.40 11.91
C VAL A 126 14.84 5.39 11.58
N PRO A 127 15.75 5.66 12.54
CA PRO A 127 16.67 6.79 12.47
C PRO A 127 17.63 6.73 11.28
N ASP A 128 18.07 5.53 10.88
CA ASP A 128 18.98 5.33 9.74
C ASP A 128 18.30 5.56 8.38
N ARG A 129 16.96 5.72 8.38
CA ARG A 129 16.12 5.98 7.22
C ARG A 129 15.33 7.28 7.34
N ALA A 130 15.67 8.16 8.28
CA ALA A 130 14.87 9.36 8.55
C ALA A 130 14.79 10.32 7.34
N ASP A 131 15.80 10.33 6.46
CA ASP A 131 15.85 11.08 5.20
C ASP A 131 15.02 10.45 4.07
N LYS A 132 14.66 9.18 4.20
CA LYS A 132 13.83 8.38 3.28
C LYS A 132 12.43 8.11 3.88
N PHE A 133 12.03 8.88 4.88
CA PHE A 133 10.70 8.80 5.51
C PHE A 133 9.85 10.02 5.17
N ILE A 134 8.62 9.82 4.68
CA ILE A 134 7.71 10.91 4.28
C ILE A 134 6.28 10.77 4.80
#